data_AF-A0A1J3HNT7-F1
#
_entry.id   AF-A0A1J3HNT7-F1
#
_cell.length_a   1.000
_cell.length_b   1.000
_cell.length_c   1.000
_cell.angle_alpha   90.00
_cell.angle_beta   90.00
_cell.angle_gamma   90.00
#
_symmetry.space_group_name_H-M   'P 1'
#
loop_
_entity.id
_entity.type
_entity.pdbx_description
1 polymer ?
#
loop_
_entity_poly.entity_id
_entity_poly.type
_entity_poly.pdbx_seq_one_letter_code
_entity_poly.pdbx_strand_id
1 'polypeptide(L)'
;YNQPLYEGCSAEVSGLSQATDLMNIKTDYNLPEDCVDAITNWGMRMIPPVNNLAGSYYEIQKLVAGLGLPYQMIDVCIDNCMIYW
;
A
#
# COMPACT_ATOMS: atom_id res chain seq x y z
N TYR A 1 -7.38 14.26 -4.21
CA TYR A 1 -6.75 13.31 -3.28
C TYR A 1 -7.77 12.52 -2.44
N ASN A 2 -8.90 13.10 -2.01
CA ASN A 2 -9.99 12.36 -1.34
C ASN A 2 -11.08 11.89 -2.33
N GLN A 3 -10.69 11.14 -3.36
CA GLN A 3 -11.70 10.44 -4.17
C GLN A 3 -12.09 9.15 -3.46
N PRO A 4 -13.39 8.85 -3.35
CA PRO A 4 -13.83 7.59 -2.75
C PRO A 4 -13.28 6.41 -3.55
N LEU A 5 -13.16 5.26 -2.92
CA LEU A 5 -12.63 4.06 -3.55
C LEU A 5 -13.45 3.66 -4.79
N TYR A 6 -14.76 3.83 -4.73
CA TYR A 6 -15.69 3.72 -5.86
C TYR A 6 -16.94 4.54 -5.56
N GLU A 7 -17.79 4.76 -6.57
CA GLU A 7 -19.03 5.53 -6.39
C GLU A 7 -19.99 4.82 -5.41
N GLY A 8 -20.46 5.55 -4.39
CA GLY A 8 -21.29 4.99 -3.32
C GLY A 8 -20.52 4.30 -2.18
N CYS A 9 -19.18 4.29 -2.23
CA CYS A 9 -18.35 3.89 -1.09
C CYS A 9 -18.35 4.97 0.01
N SER A 10 -18.01 4.59 1.25
CA SER A 10 -17.82 5.55 2.35
C SER A 10 -16.75 6.58 1.95
N ALA A 11 -16.98 7.86 2.29
CA ALA A 11 -16.05 8.94 1.99
C ALA A 11 -14.68 8.77 2.66
N GLU A 12 -14.60 7.97 3.73
CA GLU A 12 -13.37 7.64 4.45
C GLU A 12 -12.52 6.58 3.73
N VAL A 13 -13.16 5.81 2.85
CA VAL A 13 -12.51 4.73 2.09
C VAL A 13 -12.16 5.28 0.71
N SER A 14 -10.88 5.56 0.51
CA SER A 14 -10.29 6.14 -0.71
C SER A 14 -9.19 5.24 -1.24
N GLY A 15 -8.83 5.38 -2.52
CA GLY A 15 -7.68 4.66 -3.07
C GLY A 15 -6.38 4.92 -2.28
N LEU A 16 -6.23 6.14 -1.75
CA LEU A 16 -5.07 6.53 -0.95
C LEU A 16 -5.06 5.90 0.44
N SER A 17 -6.20 5.87 1.14
CA SER A 17 -6.27 5.21 2.44
C SER A 17 -6.02 3.71 2.29
N GLN A 18 -6.62 3.06 1.28
CA GLN A 18 -6.35 1.64 1.01
C GLN A 18 -4.90 1.34 0.65
N ALA A 19 -4.25 2.18 -0.17
CA ALA A 19 -2.83 2.03 -0.47
C ALA A 19 -1.94 2.19 0.78
N THR A 20 -2.30 3.12 1.66
CA THR A 20 -1.59 3.33 2.94
C THR A 20 -1.76 2.11 3.85
N ASP A 21 -2.99 1.59 3.97
CA ASP A 21 -3.29 0.39 4.77
C ASP A 21 -2.53 -0.84 4.24
N LEU A 22 -2.51 -1.05 2.92
CA LEU A 22 -1.77 -2.16 2.31
C LEU A 22 -0.25 -2.04 2.51
N MET A 23 0.29 -0.82 2.46
CA MET A 23 1.72 -0.58 2.73
C MET A 23 2.07 -0.82 4.20
N ASN A 24 1.18 -0.47 5.13
CA ASN A 24 1.33 -0.77 6.54
C ASN A 24 1.30 -2.29 6.78
N ILE A 25 0.29 -3.00 6.25
CA ILE A 25 0.19 -4.45 6.35
C ILE A 25 1.43 -5.14 5.75
N LYS A 26 1.92 -4.68 4.59
CA LYS A 26 3.16 -5.20 4.02
C LYS A 26 4.32 -5.08 5.00
N THR A 27 4.49 -3.90 5.59
CA THR A 27 5.59 -3.61 6.52
C THR A 27 5.47 -4.39 7.83
N ASP A 28 4.29 -4.38 8.45
CA ASP A 28 4.02 -5.00 9.75
C ASP A 28 4.18 -6.52 9.73
N TYR A 29 3.86 -7.15 8.59
CA TYR A 29 3.94 -8.61 8.41
C TYR A 29 5.09 -9.04 7.50
N ASN A 30 5.94 -8.10 7.07
CA ASN A 30 7.04 -8.35 6.12
C ASN A 30 6.60 -9.15 4.87
N LEU A 31 5.46 -8.76 4.30
CA LEU A 31 4.90 -9.47 3.14
C LEU A 31 5.74 -9.20 1.88
N PRO A 32 5.94 -10.22 1.03
CA PRO A 32 6.56 -10.01 -0.27
C PRO A 32 5.66 -9.17 -1.18
N GLU A 33 6.25 -8.48 -2.15
CA GLU A 33 5.54 -7.63 -3.10
C GLU A 33 4.47 -8.40 -3.87
N ASP A 34 4.78 -9.62 -4.32
CA ASP A 34 3.85 -10.54 -4.97
C ASP A 34 2.62 -10.88 -4.11
N CYS A 35 2.77 -10.87 -2.78
CA CYS A 35 1.64 -11.09 -1.87
C CYS A 35 0.71 -9.88 -1.86
N VAL A 36 1.26 -8.66 -1.90
CA VAL A 36 0.46 -7.44 -2.02
C VAL A 36 -0.29 -7.42 -3.36
N ASP A 37 0.37 -7.80 -4.45
CA ASP A 37 -0.27 -7.94 -5.77
C ASP A 37 -1.38 -9.00 -5.75
N ALA A 38 -1.20 -10.11 -5.04
CA ALA A 38 -2.24 -11.12 -4.90
C ALA A 38 -3.45 -10.58 -4.12
N ILE A 39 -3.21 -9.78 -3.07
CA ILE A 39 -4.27 -9.14 -2.26
C ILE A 39 -5.03 -8.09 -3.07
N THR A 40 -4.36 -7.23 -3.82
CA THR A 40 -5.03 -6.23 -4.69
C THR A 40 -5.89 -6.90 -5.75
N ASN A 41 -5.35 -7.92 -6.42
CA ASN A 41 -6.09 -8.72 -7.39
C ASN A 41 -7.29 -9.45 -6.78
N TRP A 42 -7.17 -9.91 -5.53
CA TRP A 42 -8.27 -10.50 -4.79
C TRP A 42 -9.34 -9.46 -4.45
N GLY A 43 -8.95 -8.29 -3.94
CA GLY A 43 -9.86 -7.19 -3.60
C GLY A 43 -10.60 -6.63 -4.81
N MET A 44 -9.92 -6.52 -5.97
CA MET A 44 -10.52 -6.07 -7.23
C MET A 44 -11.70 -6.95 -7.70
N ARG A 45 -11.73 -8.23 -7.31
CA ARG A 45 -12.87 -9.13 -7.62
C ARG A 45 -14.10 -8.89 -6.73
N MET A 46 -13.94 -8.16 -5.63
CA MET A 46 -15.00 -7.91 -4.65
C MET A 46 -15.65 -6.53 -4.79
N ILE A 47 -15.03 -5.62 -5.54
CA ILE A 47 -15.49 -4.24 -5.72
C ILE A 47 -15.90 -3.98 -7.18
N PRO A 48 -16.66 -2.90 -7.46
CA PRO A 48 -17.09 -2.57 -8.82
C PRO A 48 -15.91 -2.38 -9.79
N PRO A 49 -16.09 -2.63 -11.11
CA PRO A 49 -15.01 -2.49 -12.10
C PRO A 49 -14.44 -1.07 -12.21
N VAL A 50 -15.27 -0.06 -11.96
CA VAL A 50 -14.87 1.34 -11.91
C VAL A 50 -14.54 1.68 -10.46
N ASN A 51 -13.27 1.62 -10.11
CA ASN A 51 -12.76 1.92 -8.78
C ASN A 51 -11.37 2.57 -8.84
N ASN A 52 -10.93 3.12 -7.70
CA ASN A 52 -9.67 3.81 -7.50
C ASN A 52 -8.66 2.97 -6.70
N LEU A 53 -8.84 1.64 -6.61
CA LEU A 53 -7.89 0.75 -5.97
C LEU A 53 -6.66 0.60 -6.87
N ALA A 54 -5.47 0.74 -6.30
CA ALA A 54 -4.22 0.45 -7.01
C ALA A 54 -4.10 -1.06 -7.28
N GLY A 55 -3.70 -1.44 -8.50
CA GLY A 55 -3.66 -2.83 -8.95
C GLY A 55 -2.41 -3.59 -8.57
N SER A 56 -1.34 -2.88 -8.22
CA SER A 56 -0.05 -3.49 -7.87
C SER A 56 0.64 -2.79 -6.71
N TYR A 57 1.59 -3.48 -6.10
CA TYR A 57 2.53 -2.95 -5.13
C TYR A 57 3.23 -1.70 -5.65
N TYR A 58 3.70 -1.71 -6.90
CA TYR A 58 4.35 -0.56 -7.50
C TYR A 58 3.44 0.68 -7.56
N GLU A 59 2.17 0.50 -7.94
CA GLU A 59 1.19 1.58 -7.95
C GLU A 59 0.87 2.07 -6.54
N ILE A 60 0.72 1.16 -5.58
CA ILE A 60 0.56 1.47 -4.15
C ILE A 60 1.74 2.30 -3.64
N GLN A 61 2.96 1.82 -3.87
CA GLN A 61 4.19 2.47 -3.44
C GLN A 61 4.32 3.86 -4.07
N LYS A 62 4.02 4.01 -5.37
CA LYS A 62 4.04 5.30 -6.05
C LYS A 62 3.00 6.26 -5.50
N LEU A 63 1.80 5.76 -5.19
CA LEU A 63 0.71 6.56 -4.62
C LEU A 63 1.07 7.08 -3.23
N VAL A 64 1.63 6.21 -2.38
CA VAL A 64 2.07 6.54 -1.02
C VAL A 64 3.33 7.41 -1.03
N ALA A 65 4.28 7.19 -1.95
CA ALA A 65 5.47 8.03 -2.11
C ALA A 65 5.13 9.47 -2.51
N GLY A 66 4.03 9.67 -3.25
CA GLY A 66 3.49 10.99 -3.55
C GLY A 66 3.09 11.81 -2.32
N LEU A 67 2.95 11.18 -1.15
CA LEU A 67 2.68 11.85 0.13
C LEU A 67 3.94 12.40 0.81
N GLY A 68 5.13 12.18 0.24
CA GLY A 68 6.38 12.69 0.80
C GLY A 68 6.76 12.05 2.14
N LEU A 69 6.27 10.83 2.42
CA LEU A 69 6.66 10.08 3.60
C LEU A 69 8.19 9.85 3.55
N PRO A 70 8.93 10.19 4.62
CA PRO A 70 10.37 10.02 4.63
C PRO A 70 10.71 8.53 4.53
N TYR A 71 11.34 8.14 3.43
CA TYR A 71 11.98 6.84 3.34
C TYR A 71 13.23 6.85 4.22
N GLN A 72 13.14 6.23 5.39
CA GLN A 72 14.27 6.07 6.27
C GLN A 72 14.96 4.75 5.94
N MET A 73 16.03 4.81 5.14
CA MET A 73 16.97 3.69 5.04
C MET A 73 17.67 3.54 6.38
N ILE A 74 17.28 2.53 7.16
CA ILE A 74 18.07 2.09 8.29
C ILE A 74 19.21 1.26 7.70
N ASP A 75 20.28 1.93 7.27
CA ASP A 75 21.42 1.29 6.60
C ASP A 75 22.14 0.32 7.55
N VAL A 76 22.13 0.61 8.86
CA VAL A 76 22.54 -0.30 9.93
C VAL A 76 21.90 0.19 11.24
N CYS A 77 21.53 -0.72 12.15
CA CYS A 77 21.22 -0.31 13.52
C CYS A 77 22.45 0.36 14.17
N ILE A 78 22.24 1.23 15.17
CA ILE A 78 23.31 1.87 15.97
C ILE A 78 24.31 0.84 16.53
N ASP A 79 23.84 -0.38 16.78
CA ASP A 79 24.64 -1.51 17.26
C ASP A 79 25.33 -2.33 16.14
N ASN A 80 25.42 -1.79 14.93
CA ASN A 80 25.99 -2.47 13.75
C ASN A 80 25.27 -3.80 13.39
N CYS A 81 24.00 -3.93 13.79
CA CYS A 81 23.16 -5.06 13.39
C CYS A 81 22.64 -4.82 11.97
N MET A 82 23.03 -5.70 11.05
CA MET A 82 22.44 -5.83 9.73
C MET A 82 21.06 -6.49 9.88
N ILE A 83 19.99 -5.83 9.47
CA ILE A 83 18.62 -6.31 9.72
C ILE A 83 18.26 -7.49 8.79
N TYR A 84 19.06 -7.80 7.76
CA TYR A 84 18.85 -8.95 6.88
C TYR A 84 20.18 -9.55 6.39
N TRP A 85 20.21 -10.89 6.27
CA TRP A 85 21.16 -11.67 5.47
C TRP A 85 20.44 -12.34 4.30
#